data_AF-A0A6C2U624-F1
#
_entry.id   AF-A0A6C2U624-F1
#
_cell.length_a   1.000
_cell.length_b   1.000
_cell.length_c   1.000
_cell.angle_alpha   90.00
_cell.angle_beta   90.00
_cell.angle_gamma   90.00
#
_symmetry.space_group_name_H-M   'P 1'
#
loop_
_entity.id
_entity.type
_entity.pdbx_description
1 polymer ?
#
loop_
_entity_poly.entity_id
_entity_poly.type
_entity_poly.pdbx_seq_one_letter_code
_entity_poly.pdbx_strand_id
1 'polypeptide(L)'
;MPRPIKIDWANLADPHSLERPFPGPERIFPGMDEIDPETFPEFLDEIGLIGMGGGGFQTSKKVRASMGAHTLVINGVECEPGITIDQSILLHDSLWVSAGANACAKAIGAKRIVLAVKRDDPLVAEIRKRNAEYDIVLFSGRYPAGAERLILEKLTGNMPPPDVRPFQLGYLVLNVVSLRAIGRALIDGIPVVERPLTLAMPSTGFYKNIIVPVGQTVQEVLAAYHLPYDPSLHLLVDSGLMMGREVEPNDPVEKTTLSLLVIQREKAWKEERPCIRCGACNTACPLGLHPFSLTERIRTRKTTSTAFKAQMAECFLCGVCSAACPSDIPLVHLLKEGKQCR
;
A
#
# COMPACT_ATOMS: atom_id res chain seq x y z
N MET A 1 18.42 -19.24 -19.16
CA MET A 1 18.44 -18.36 -17.97
C MET A 1 17.25 -17.42 -18.04
N PRO A 2 16.14 -17.66 -17.32
CA PRO A 2 15.08 -16.66 -17.21
C PRO A 2 15.62 -15.53 -16.32
N ARG A 3 15.68 -14.32 -16.89
CA ARG A 3 16.06 -13.09 -16.18
C ARG A 3 14.95 -12.73 -15.17
N PRO A 4 15.25 -11.98 -14.10
CA PRO A 4 14.20 -11.36 -13.29
C PRO A 4 13.21 -10.63 -14.20
N ILE A 5 11.93 -10.63 -13.82
CA ILE A 5 10.91 -9.79 -14.45
C ILE A 5 11.35 -8.33 -14.33
N LYS A 6 12.16 -7.87 -15.26
CA LYS A 6 12.40 -6.45 -15.49
C LYS A 6 11.25 -6.00 -16.37
N ILE A 7 10.15 -5.64 -15.73
CA ILE A 7 9.26 -4.66 -16.35
C ILE A 7 10.05 -3.36 -16.37
N ASP A 8 10.32 -2.87 -17.57
CA ASP A 8 10.96 -1.57 -17.73
C ASP A 8 9.91 -0.49 -17.50
N TRP A 9 9.71 -0.17 -16.22
CA TRP A 9 8.76 0.86 -15.79
C TRP A 9 9.17 2.27 -16.28
N ALA A 10 10.41 2.47 -16.75
CA ALA A 10 10.92 3.78 -17.17
C ALA A 10 10.40 4.23 -18.55
N ASN A 11 9.85 3.30 -19.34
CA ASN A 11 9.35 3.56 -20.70
C ASN A 11 7.82 3.63 -20.79
N LEU A 12 7.11 3.73 -19.65
CA LEU A 12 5.66 3.84 -19.62
C LEU A 12 5.23 5.30 -19.78
N ALA A 13 4.21 5.53 -20.60
CA ALA A 13 3.67 6.87 -20.86
C ALA A 13 2.98 7.44 -19.61
N ASP A 14 3.29 8.69 -19.28
CA ASP A 14 2.68 9.52 -18.22
C ASP A 14 2.26 8.76 -16.93
N PRO A 15 3.26 8.36 -16.09
CA PRO A 15 3.00 7.56 -14.92
C PRO A 15 2.25 8.28 -13.80
N HIS A 16 1.88 9.55 -13.97
CA HIS A 16 1.26 10.34 -12.90
C HIS A 16 -0.11 10.92 -13.29
N SER A 17 -0.57 10.69 -14.53
CA SER A 17 -1.95 10.96 -14.94
C SER A 17 -2.97 10.35 -13.97
N LEU A 18 -4.06 11.06 -13.68
CA LEU A 18 -5.17 10.56 -12.88
C LEU A 18 -6.48 10.70 -13.66
N GLU A 19 -7.00 9.58 -14.18
CA GLU A 19 -8.19 9.53 -15.02
C GLU A 19 -9.43 8.99 -14.30
N ARG A 20 -10.61 9.37 -14.80
CA ARG A 20 -11.91 8.95 -14.30
C ARG A 20 -12.70 8.31 -15.45
N PRO A 21 -12.43 7.04 -15.79
CA PRO A 21 -13.07 6.37 -16.92
C PRO A 21 -14.55 6.06 -16.69
N PHE A 22 -15.05 6.20 -15.46
CA PHE A 22 -16.43 5.96 -15.07
C PHE A 22 -17.10 7.27 -14.63
N PRO A 23 -18.43 7.40 -14.79
CA PRO A 23 -19.19 8.53 -14.24
C PRO A 23 -18.91 8.72 -12.75
N GLY A 24 -18.70 9.96 -12.33
CA GLY A 24 -18.49 10.29 -10.93
C GLY A 24 -19.77 10.14 -10.11
N PRO A 25 -19.68 9.77 -8.83
CA PRO A 25 -20.84 9.73 -7.95
C PRO A 25 -21.36 11.14 -7.67
N GLU A 26 -22.69 11.27 -7.55
CA GLU A 26 -23.32 12.46 -7.01
C GLU A 26 -23.16 12.51 -5.48
N ARG A 27 -23.42 13.67 -4.88
CA ARG A 27 -23.41 13.85 -3.42
C ARG A 27 -24.43 12.91 -2.78
N ILE A 28 -24.00 12.10 -1.82
CA ILE A 28 -24.83 11.08 -1.15
C ILE A 28 -25.23 11.51 0.26
N PHE A 29 -24.40 12.28 0.96
CA PHE A 29 -24.67 12.72 2.34
C PHE A 29 -24.20 14.17 2.58
N PRO A 30 -24.61 14.83 3.68
CA PRO A 30 -24.36 16.25 3.88
C PRO A 30 -22.91 16.62 4.23
N GLY A 31 -22.04 15.65 4.55
CA GLY A 31 -20.71 15.93 5.10
C GLY A 31 -20.75 16.05 6.63
N MET A 32 -19.63 16.44 7.23
CA MET A 32 -19.53 16.76 8.66
C MET A 32 -18.97 18.18 8.80
N ASP A 33 -19.77 19.10 9.35
CA ASP A 33 -19.42 20.52 9.43
C ASP A 33 -18.39 20.81 10.53
N GLU A 34 -18.49 20.10 11.66
CA GLU A 34 -17.57 20.22 12.77
C GLU A 34 -16.93 18.87 13.10
N ILE A 35 -15.60 18.84 13.12
CA ILE A 35 -14.85 17.67 13.58
C ILE A 35 -14.85 17.65 15.10
N ASP A 36 -15.71 16.80 15.66
CA ASP A 36 -15.75 16.44 17.07
C ASP A 36 -15.01 15.10 17.29
N PRO A 37 -13.95 15.06 18.12
CA PRO A 37 -13.19 13.83 18.42
C PRO A 37 -14.04 12.63 18.83
N GLU A 38 -15.16 12.86 19.54
CA GLU A 38 -15.98 11.77 20.07
C GLU A 38 -16.86 11.11 18.99
N THR A 39 -17.26 11.86 17.96
CA THR A 39 -18.18 11.38 16.90
C THR A 39 -17.50 11.17 15.55
N PHE A 40 -16.30 11.71 15.36
CA PHE A 40 -15.55 11.55 14.12
C PHE A 40 -15.23 10.07 13.78
N PRO A 41 -14.86 9.19 14.72
CA PRO A 41 -14.67 7.77 14.41
C PRO A 41 -15.93 7.07 13.88
N GLU A 42 -17.11 7.41 14.40
CA GLU A 42 -18.41 6.92 13.95
C GLU A 42 -18.69 7.39 12.52
N PHE A 43 -18.40 8.65 12.22
CA PHE A 43 -18.46 9.18 10.85
C PHE A 43 -17.57 8.38 9.89
N LEU A 44 -16.35 7.99 10.31
CA LEU A 44 -15.47 7.17 9.48
C LEU A 44 -16.06 5.77 9.20
N ASP A 45 -16.78 5.19 10.17
CA ASP A 45 -17.50 3.94 10.00
C ASP A 45 -18.70 4.11 9.05
N GLU A 46 -19.47 5.21 9.18
CA GLU A 46 -20.63 5.52 8.35
C GLU A 46 -20.28 5.68 6.86
N ILE A 47 -19.19 6.38 6.54
CA ILE A 47 -18.72 6.50 5.16
C ILE A 47 -18.11 5.20 4.62
N GLY A 48 -18.01 4.17 5.46
CA GLY A 48 -17.48 2.85 5.12
C GLY A 48 -15.97 2.84 4.93
N LEU A 49 -15.23 3.68 5.68
CA LEU A 49 -13.78 3.78 5.53
C LEU A 49 -13.04 2.65 6.24
N ILE A 50 -12.25 1.93 5.45
CA ILE A 50 -11.18 1.05 5.93
C ILE A 50 -9.82 1.58 5.47
N GLY A 51 -8.73 1.00 5.98
CA GLY A 51 -7.37 1.35 5.60
C GLY A 51 -7.13 1.01 4.12
N MET A 52 -7.05 2.05 3.29
CA MET A 52 -6.98 1.95 1.83
C MET A 52 -5.54 1.81 1.30
N GLY A 53 -4.57 1.60 2.19
CA GLY A 53 -3.16 1.28 1.86
C GLY A 53 -2.89 -0.22 1.70
N GLY A 54 -3.89 -1.03 1.35
CA GLY A 54 -3.79 -2.48 1.14
C GLY A 54 -4.10 -3.36 2.36
N GLY A 55 -3.86 -2.87 3.59
CA GLY A 55 -4.05 -3.67 4.81
C GLY A 55 -5.50 -3.81 5.31
N GLY A 56 -6.43 -2.96 4.87
CA GLY A 56 -7.86 -3.07 5.21
C GLY A 56 -8.24 -2.87 6.69
N PHE A 57 -7.34 -2.35 7.53
CA PHE A 57 -7.61 -2.14 8.95
C PHE A 57 -8.72 -1.10 9.16
N GLN A 58 -9.59 -1.28 10.16
CA GLN A 58 -10.65 -0.30 10.45
C GLN A 58 -10.06 1.05 10.86
N THR A 59 -10.25 2.07 10.01
CA THR A 59 -9.64 3.40 10.22
C THR A 59 -10.19 4.07 11.47
N SER A 60 -11.49 3.92 11.75
CA SER A 60 -12.16 4.39 12.97
C SER A 60 -11.45 3.91 14.24
N LYS A 61 -11.17 2.60 14.34
CA LYS A 61 -10.42 2.01 15.46
C LYS A 61 -9.01 2.59 15.58
N LYS A 62 -8.34 2.83 14.44
CA LYS A 62 -7.00 3.42 14.43
C LYS A 62 -7.01 4.84 14.96
N VAL A 63 -8.00 5.64 14.55
CA VAL A 63 -8.21 7.02 15.03
C VAL A 63 -8.53 7.03 16.52
N ARG A 64 -9.49 6.21 16.99
CA ARG A 64 -9.82 6.08 18.43
C ARG A 64 -8.60 5.72 19.28
N ALA A 65 -7.82 4.74 18.84
CA ALA A 65 -6.62 4.33 19.55
C ALA A 65 -5.53 5.42 19.58
N SER A 66 -5.61 6.39 18.67
CA SER A 66 -4.62 7.47 18.52
C SER A 66 -5.05 8.78 19.16
N MET A 67 -6.15 8.83 19.92
CA MET A 67 -6.55 10.04 20.64
C MET A 67 -5.42 10.48 21.59
N GLY A 68 -5.00 11.74 21.46
CA GLY A 68 -3.85 12.31 22.17
C GLY A 68 -2.50 12.09 21.47
N ALA A 69 -2.46 11.47 20.29
CA ALA A 69 -1.25 11.39 19.48
C ALA A 69 -0.78 12.80 19.08
N HIS A 70 0.51 13.06 19.22
CA HIS A 70 1.09 14.39 18.94
C HIS A 70 1.30 14.63 17.44
N THR A 71 1.43 13.56 16.63
CA THR A 71 1.73 13.65 15.19
C THR A 71 0.80 12.77 14.35
N LEU A 72 0.22 13.36 13.30
CA LEU A 72 -0.34 12.64 12.17
C LEU A 72 0.74 12.47 11.09
N VAL A 73 0.88 11.26 10.53
CA VAL A 73 1.76 10.96 9.41
C VAL A 73 0.92 10.59 8.20
N ILE A 74 1.02 11.39 7.15
CA ILE A 74 0.51 11.09 5.81
C ILE A 74 1.53 10.19 5.13
N ASN A 75 1.18 8.92 4.93
CA ASN A 75 2.00 7.98 4.19
C ASN A 75 1.70 8.09 2.68
N GLY A 76 2.57 8.78 1.95
CA GLY A 76 2.61 8.82 0.49
C GLY A 76 3.84 8.11 -0.09
N VAL A 77 4.43 7.17 0.66
CA VAL A 77 5.58 6.38 0.22
C VAL A 77 5.09 5.11 -0.45
N GLU A 78 4.52 5.24 -1.66
CA GLU A 78 4.29 4.07 -2.51
C GLU A 78 5.63 3.48 -2.94
N CYS A 79 5.81 2.20 -2.66
CA CYS A 79 7.07 1.50 -2.87
C CYS A 79 6.91 0.18 -3.64
N GLU A 80 5.69 -0.32 -3.87
CA GLU A 80 5.47 -1.44 -4.77
C GLU A 80 6.01 -1.09 -6.18
N PRO A 81 6.83 -1.96 -6.79
CA PRO A 81 7.37 -1.70 -8.11
C PRO A 81 6.28 -1.47 -9.14
N GLY A 82 6.31 -0.29 -9.77
CA GLY A 82 5.38 0.08 -10.82
C GLY A 82 4.05 0.65 -10.35
N ILE A 83 3.81 0.83 -9.05
CA ILE A 83 2.62 1.53 -8.55
C ILE A 83 2.97 2.99 -8.27
N THR A 84 2.08 3.91 -8.66
CA THR A 84 2.28 5.36 -8.53
C THR A 84 1.03 6.14 -8.09
N ILE A 85 -0.02 5.42 -7.69
CA ILE A 85 -1.32 6.02 -7.37
C ILE A 85 -1.21 7.05 -6.24
N ASP A 86 -0.44 6.75 -5.19
CA ASP A 86 -0.28 7.65 -4.05
C ASP A 86 0.32 9.01 -4.46
N GLN A 87 1.32 9.00 -5.36
CA GLN A 87 1.92 10.23 -5.89
C GLN A 87 0.90 11.04 -6.69
N SER A 88 0.10 10.36 -7.51
CA SER A 88 -0.94 11.01 -8.32
C SER A 88 -2.02 11.65 -7.45
N ILE A 89 -2.42 10.98 -6.35
CA ILE A 89 -3.36 11.55 -5.38
C ILE A 89 -2.78 12.77 -4.67
N LEU A 90 -1.49 12.74 -4.27
CA LEU A 90 -0.83 13.90 -3.66
C LEU A 90 -0.77 15.12 -4.58
N LEU A 91 -0.80 14.93 -5.91
CA LEU A 91 -0.76 16.02 -6.88
C LEU A 91 -2.14 16.54 -7.28
N HIS A 92 -3.01 15.63 -7.71
CA HIS A 92 -4.26 15.96 -8.36
C HIS A 92 -5.41 16.15 -7.36
N ASP A 93 -5.35 15.42 -6.24
CA ASP A 93 -6.41 15.36 -5.24
C ASP A 93 -5.95 15.95 -3.89
N SER A 94 -4.94 16.84 -3.92
CA SER A 94 -4.30 17.41 -2.72
C SER A 94 -5.24 18.14 -1.79
N LEU A 95 -6.29 18.78 -2.33
CA LEU A 95 -7.32 19.47 -1.52
C LEU A 95 -8.09 18.50 -0.62
N TRP A 96 -8.52 17.35 -1.15
CA TRP A 96 -9.19 16.33 -0.35
C TRP A 96 -8.23 15.66 0.63
N VAL A 97 -6.98 15.41 0.23
CA VAL A 97 -5.95 14.90 1.14
C VAL A 97 -5.76 15.85 2.32
N SER A 98 -5.62 17.15 2.05
CA SER A 98 -5.42 18.16 3.09
C SER A 98 -6.62 18.26 4.03
N ALA A 99 -7.84 18.28 3.49
CA ALA A 99 -9.07 18.27 4.29
C ALA A 99 -9.16 17.05 5.22
N GLY A 100 -8.90 15.84 4.68
CA GLY A 100 -8.89 14.62 5.49
C GLY A 100 -7.78 14.60 6.53
N ALA A 101 -6.57 15.05 6.18
CA ALA A 101 -5.44 15.14 7.11
C ALA A 101 -5.72 16.10 8.27
N ASN A 102 -6.22 17.29 7.96
CA ASN A 102 -6.54 18.31 8.97
C ASN A 102 -7.68 17.84 9.88
N ALA A 103 -8.69 17.16 9.34
CA ALA A 103 -9.76 16.56 10.14
C ALA A 103 -9.22 15.48 11.09
N CYS A 104 -8.40 14.54 10.59
CA CYS A 104 -7.79 13.52 11.44
C CYS A 104 -6.88 14.12 12.52
N ALA A 105 -6.07 15.13 12.17
CA ALA A 105 -5.20 15.80 13.12
C ALA A 105 -6.00 16.52 14.21
N LYS A 106 -7.08 17.21 13.84
CA LYS A 106 -8.00 17.84 14.80
C LYS A 106 -8.65 16.80 15.71
N ALA A 107 -9.17 15.70 15.14
CA ALA A 107 -9.83 14.65 15.90
C ALA A 107 -8.91 14.03 16.96
N ILE A 108 -7.67 13.70 16.60
CA ILE A 108 -6.75 13.06 17.55
C ILE A 108 -6.00 14.06 18.45
N GLY A 109 -6.15 15.37 18.23
CA GLY A 109 -5.42 16.41 18.95
C GLY A 109 -3.96 16.62 18.51
N ALA A 110 -3.59 16.14 17.32
CA ALA A 110 -2.23 16.28 16.81
C ALA A 110 -1.88 17.75 16.56
N LYS A 111 -0.66 18.13 16.96
CA LYS A 111 -0.12 19.48 16.70
C LYS A 111 0.79 19.53 15.48
N ARG A 112 1.13 18.35 14.95
CA ARG A 112 2.07 18.19 13.86
C ARG A 112 1.50 17.25 12.81
N ILE A 113 1.64 17.64 11.54
CA ILE A 113 1.33 16.78 10.40
C ILE A 113 2.62 16.60 9.59
N VAL A 114 3.02 15.34 9.41
CA VAL A 114 4.21 14.94 8.65
C VAL A 114 3.77 14.27 7.37
N LEU A 115 4.30 14.70 6.23
CA LEU A 115 4.07 14.06 4.94
C LEU A 115 5.32 13.25 4.53
N ALA A 116 5.19 11.92 4.53
CA ALA A 116 6.21 11.00 4.08
C ALA A 116 6.12 10.81 2.56
N VAL A 117 7.17 11.20 1.82
CA VAL A 117 7.21 11.15 0.34
C VAL A 117 8.45 10.42 -0.14
N LYS A 118 8.34 9.72 -1.25
CA LYS A 118 9.48 9.14 -1.97
C LYS A 118 10.42 10.25 -2.48
N ARG A 119 11.71 10.15 -2.17
CA ARG A 119 12.76 11.12 -2.51
C ARG A 119 12.96 11.24 -4.02
N ASP A 120 13.02 10.10 -4.69
CA ASP A 120 13.40 9.99 -6.11
C ASP A 120 12.19 10.20 -7.04
N ASP A 121 11.12 10.78 -6.50
CA ASP A 121 9.92 11.12 -7.25
C ASP A 121 10.15 12.47 -7.96
N PRO A 122 10.01 12.53 -9.29
CA PRO A 122 10.21 13.77 -10.06
C PRO A 122 9.27 14.89 -9.62
N LEU A 123 8.21 14.57 -8.88
CA LEU A 123 7.14 15.48 -8.47
C LEU A 123 7.32 16.03 -7.05
N VAL A 124 8.38 15.63 -6.32
CA VAL A 124 8.61 16.08 -4.92
C VAL A 124 8.57 17.60 -4.77
N ALA A 125 9.08 18.35 -5.76
CA ALA A 125 9.05 19.80 -5.73
C ALA A 125 7.61 20.35 -5.79
N GLU A 126 6.76 19.79 -6.65
CA GLU A 126 5.36 20.19 -6.78
C GLU A 126 4.53 19.74 -5.57
N ILE A 127 4.78 18.52 -5.06
CA ILE A 127 4.19 18.02 -3.82
C ILE A 127 4.53 18.97 -2.66
N ARG A 128 5.80 19.41 -2.55
CA ARG A 128 6.22 20.39 -1.53
C ARG A 128 5.48 21.70 -1.64
N LYS A 129 5.33 22.22 -2.85
CA LYS A 129 4.64 23.49 -3.10
C LYS A 129 3.16 23.42 -2.70
N ARG A 130 2.50 22.30 -2.97
CA ARG A 130 1.06 22.09 -2.71
C ARG A 130 0.72 21.73 -1.26
N ASN A 131 1.71 21.30 -0.48
CA ASN A 131 1.55 20.81 0.89
C ASN A 131 2.52 21.54 1.84
N ALA A 132 2.70 22.85 1.62
CA ALA A 132 3.72 23.64 2.31
C ALA A 132 3.45 23.77 3.82
N GLU A 133 2.22 23.54 4.26
CA GLU A 133 1.86 23.50 5.69
C GLU A 133 2.35 22.25 6.45
N TYR A 134 2.86 21.22 5.76
CA TYR A 134 3.28 19.96 6.38
C TYR A 134 4.81 19.82 6.47
N ASP A 135 5.25 19.10 7.50
CA ASP A 135 6.65 18.68 7.61
C ASP A 135 6.93 17.54 6.62
N ILE A 136 7.65 17.84 5.55
CA ILE A 136 7.92 16.85 4.49
C ILE A 136 9.19 16.06 4.79
N VAL A 137 9.05 14.76 4.96
CA VAL A 137 10.15 13.82 5.20
C VAL A 137 10.34 12.93 3.97
N LEU A 138 11.53 12.98 3.39
CA LEU A 138 11.86 12.24 2.18
C LEU A 138 12.37 10.84 2.50
N PHE A 139 11.81 9.80 1.89
CA PHE A 139 12.16 8.39 2.02
C PHE A 139 12.84 7.87 0.76
N SER A 140 13.77 6.92 0.88
CA SER A 140 14.31 6.27 -0.33
C SER A 140 13.18 5.57 -1.08
N GLY A 141 13.15 5.65 -2.41
CA GLY A 141 12.14 4.98 -3.23
C GLY A 141 12.25 3.45 -3.31
N ARG A 142 13.00 2.83 -2.39
CA ARG A 142 13.27 1.40 -2.37
C ARG A 142 12.20 0.69 -1.56
N TYR A 143 11.60 -0.34 -2.14
CA TYR A 143 10.73 -1.24 -1.40
C TYR A 143 11.50 -1.92 -0.25
N PRO A 144 10.95 -2.04 0.98
CA PRO A 144 9.60 -1.68 1.41
C PRO A 144 9.54 -0.38 2.25
N ALA A 145 10.16 0.72 1.83
CA ALA A 145 10.26 1.95 2.64
C ALA A 145 8.92 2.55 3.09
N GLY A 146 7.80 2.20 2.44
CA GLY A 146 6.45 2.62 2.83
C GLY A 146 5.84 1.83 4.00
N ALA A 147 6.52 0.81 4.51
CA ALA A 147 6.06 0.06 5.67
C ALA A 147 6.02 0.96 6.92
N GLU A 148 4.90 0.94 7.63
CA GLU A 148 4.64 1.82 8.78
C GLU A 148 5.76 1.81 9.83
N ARG A 149 6.32 0.64 10.15
CA ARG A 149 7.44 0.52 11.10
C ARG A 149 8.71 1.21 10.62
N LEU A 150 9.01 1.17 9.32
CA LEU A 150 10.20 1.81 8.74
C LEU A 150 10.01 3.33 8.62
N ILE A 151 8.78 3.78 8.39
CA ILE A 151 8.43 5.20 8.48
C ILE A 151 8.70 5.71 9.89
N LEU A 152 8.17 5.00 10.90
CA LEU A 152 8.39 5.37 12.29
C LEU A 152 9.86 5.32 12.70
N GLU A 153 10.60 4.28 12.31
CA GLU A 153 12.05 4.20 12.55
C GLU A 153 12.78 5.45 12.08
N LYS A 154 12.44 5.94 10.88
CA LYS A 154 13.05 7.17 10.36
C LYS A 154 12.67 8.42 11.13
N LEU A 155 11.42 8.49 11.62
CA LEU A 155 10.92 9.66 12.35
C LEU A 155 11.40 9.69 13.80
N THR A 156 11.54 8.53 14.45
CA THR A 156 11.94 8.40 15.86
C THR A 156 13.44 8.15 16.04
N GLY A 157 14.14 7.78 14.97
CA GLY A 157 15.55 7.37 14.98
C GLY A 157 15.77 5.94 15.47
N ASN A 158 14.73 5.21 15.87
CA ASN A 158 14.84 3.85 16.41
C ASN A 158 13.74 2.95 15.86
N MET A 159 14.08 1.72 15.51
CA MET A 159 13.10 0.71 15.10
C MET A 159 12.07 0.51 16.22
N PRO A 160 10.75 0.68 15.95
CA PRO A 160 9.72 0.40 16.93
C PRO A 160 9.88 -1.03 17.46
N PRO A 161 9.80 -1.26 18.78
CA PRO A 161 9.86 -2.60 19.35
C PRO A 161 8.79 -3.50 18.76
N PRO A 162 8.99 -4.84 18.77
CA PRO A 162 7.94 -5.78 18.40
C PRO A 162 6.64 -5.50 19.15
N ASP A 163 5.51 -5.68 18.47
CA ASP A 163 4.15 -5.48 18.99
C ASP A 163 3.76 -4.05 19.41
N VAL A 164 4.69 -3.09 19.38
CA VAL A 164 4.38 -1.68 19.60
C VAL A 164 3.71 -1.09 18.35
N ARG A 165 2.52 -0.52 18.56
CA ARG A 165 1.73 0.17 17.53
C ARG A 165 2.09 1.67 17.47
N PRO A 166 1.88 2.33 16.32
CA PRO A 166 2.19 3.76 16.15
C PRO A 166 1.61 4.65 17.24
N PHE A 167 0.36 4.41 17.64
CA PHE A 167 -0.34 5.27 18.60
C PHE A 167 0.32 5.23 19.99
N GLN A 168 0.93 4.10 20.36
CA GLN A 168 1.68 3.97 21.62
C GLN A 168 2.97 4.79 21.61
N LEU A 169 3.44 5.19 20.43
CA LEU A 169 4.56 6.10 20.24
C LEU A 169 4.12 7.54 20.01
N GLY A 170 2.82 7.83 20.07
CA GLY A 170 2.26 9.18 19.83
C GLY A 170 2.03 9.52 18.35
N TYR A 171 1.92 8.52 17.47
CA TYR A 171 1.71 8.71 16.03
C TYR A 171 0.43 8.05 15.53
N LEU A 172 -0.31 8.74 14.66
CA LEU A 172 -1.27 8.12 13.74
C LEU A 172 -0.66 8.13 12.34
N VAL A 173 -0.58 6.97 11.67
CA VAL A 173 -0.12 6.88 10.28
C VAL A 173 -1.30 6.53 9.38
N LEU A 174 -1.59 7.32 8.35
CA LEU A 174 -2.66 7.04 7.38
C LEU A 174 -2.12 7.17 5.96
N ASN A 175 -2.49 6.22 5.09
CA ASN A 175 -2.16 6.30 3.66
C ASN A 175 -2.91 7.47 3.01
N VAL A 176 -2.30 8.09 2.01
CA VAL A 176 -2.85 9.25 1.31
C VAL A 176 -4.24 8.99 0.71
N VAL A 177 -4.52 7.78 0.19
CA VAL A 177 -5.82 7.44 -0.39
C VAL A 177 -6.92 7.38 0.67
N SER A 178 -6.60 6.93 1.89
CA SER A 178 -7.54 6.99 3.02
C SER A 178 -7.88 8.43 3.39
N LEU A 179 -6.89 9.32 3.43
CA LEU A 179 -7.13 10.74 3.74
C LEU A 179 -7.92 11.44 2.64
N ARG A 180 -7.63 11.14 1.37
CA ARG A 180 -8.42 11.59 0.23
C ARG A 180 -9.89 11.18 0.38
N ALA A 181 -10.17 9.93 0.76
CA ALA A 181 -11.53 9.44 0.95
C ALA A 181 -12.27 10.20 2.08
N ILE A 182 -11.58 10.53 3.17
CA ILE A 182 -12.13 11.40 4.22
C ILE A 182 -12.43 12.80 3.68
N GLY A 183 -11.52 13.40 2.91
CA GLY A 183 -11.76 14.71 2.33
C GLY A 183 -12.93 14.76 1.34
N ARG A 184 -13.09 13.72 0.51
CA ARG A 184 -14.24 13.55 -0.39
C ARG A 184 -15.55 13.46 0.39
N ALA A 185 -15.52 12.71 1.48
CA ALA A 185 -16.64 12.58 2.39
C ALA A 185 -17.03 13.92 3.04
N LEU A 186 -16.05 14.68 3.51
CA LEU A 186 -16.29 15.95 4.19
C LEU A 186 -16.75 17.06 3.23
N ILE A 187 -16.07 17.21 2.09
CA ILE A 187 -16.29 18.35 1.18
C ILE A 187 -17.43 18.06 0.21
N ASP A 188 -17.43 16.88 -0.40
CA ASP A 188 -18.35 16.56 -1.49
C ASP A 188 -19.53 15.69 -1.03
N GLY A 189 -19.51 15.19 0.21
CA GLY A 189 -20.54 14.29 0.72
C GLY A 189 -20.55 12.94 0.01
N ILE A 190 -19.37 12.47 -0.43
CA ILE A 190 -19.21 11.23 -1.20
C ILE A 190 -18.48 10.18 -0.34
N PRO A 191 -19.11 9.03 -0.04
CA PRO A 191 -18.54 8.03 0.86
C PRO A 191 -17.51 7.18 0.12
N VAL A 192 -16.99 6.12 0.74
CA VAL A 192 -16.02 5.23 0.09
C VAL A 192 -16.73 4.32 -0.93
N VAL A 193 -17.04 4.91 -2.09
CA VAL A 193 -17.66 4.28 -3.27
C VAL A 193 -16.74 4.28 -4.49
N GLU A 194 -15.58 4.93 -4.40
CA GLU A 194 -14.58 4.99 -5.45
C GLU A 194 -13.21 4.58 -4.92
N ARG A 195 -12.41 3.95 -5.79
CA ARG A 195 -11.07 3.44 -5.50
C ARG A 195 -10.08 3.98 -6.53
N PRO A 196 -9.18 4.88 -6.12
CA PRO A 196 -8.00 5.20 -6.91
C PRO A 196 -7.04 4.00 -6.94
N LEU A 197 -6.55 3.63 -8.11
CA LEU A 197 -5.59 2.54 -8.32
C LEU A 197 -4.69 2.78 -9.54
N THR A 198 -3.52 2.12 -9.59
CA THR A 198 -2.68 2.06 -10.79
C THR A 198 -3.12 0.90 -11.69
N LEU A 199 -3.41 1.14 -12.97
CA LEU A 199 -3.69 0.13 -13.99
C LEU A 199 -2.52 0.06 -14.98
N ALA A 200 -1.91 -1.12 -15.13
CA ALA A 200 -0.78 -1.30 -16.04
C ALA A 200 -0.86 -2.61 -16.82
N MET A 201 -0.54 -2.54 -18.12
CA MET A 201 -0.33 -3.69 -18.98
C MET A 201 0.98 -3.50 -19.75
N PRO A 202 2.13 -3.88 -19.15
CA PRO A 202 3.44 -3.61 -19.75
C PRO A 202 3.64 -4.22 -21.15
N SER A 203 2.92 -5.30 -21.49
CA SER A 203 2.98 -5.91 -22.83
C SER A 203 2.45 -5.01 -23.95
N THR A 204 1.62 -4.02 -23.62
CA THR A 204 1.06 -3.04 -24.57
C THR A 204 1.60 -1.63 -24.36
N GLY A 205 2.44 -1.42 -23.34
CA GLY A 205 2.89 -0.09 -22.91
C GLY A 205 1.82 0.72 -22.17
N PHE A 206 0.65 0.14 -21.88
CA PHE A 206 -0.42 0.84 -21.18
C PHE A 206 -0.08 1.04 -19.69
N TYR A 207 -0.24 2.27 -19.22
CA TYR A 207 -0.06 2.64 -17.81
C TYR A 207 -0.86 3.89 -17.50
N LYS A 208 -1.74 3.82 -16.48
CA LYS A 208 -2.51 4.98 -15.99
C LYS A 208 -2.81 4.84 -14.52
N ASN A 209 -2.93 5.95 -13.80
CA ASN A 209 -3.67 5.96 -12.54
C ASN A 209 -5.11 6.34 -12.80
N ILE A 210 -6.03 5.60 -12.20
CA ILE A 210 -7.46 5.70 -12.51
C ILE A 210 -8.28 5.66 -11.22
N ILE A 211 -9.46 6.26 -11.26
CA ILE A 211 -10.47 6.16 -10.21
C ILE A 211 -11.62 5.28 -10.72
N VAL A 212 -11.87 4.19 -10.01
CA VAL A 212 -12.86 3.16 -10.39
C VAL A 212 -13.92 3.04 -9.28
N PRO A 213 -15.20 2.80 -9.59
CA PRO A 213 -16.19 2.45 -8.58
C PRO A 213 -15.80 1.19 -7.79
N VAL A 214 -15.97 1.22 -6.48
CA VAL A 214 -15.81 0.02 -5.64
C VAL A 214 -16.89 -1.00 -6.04
N GLY A 215 -16.49 -2.25 -6.27
CA GLY A 215 -17.38 -3.32 -6.72
C GLY A 215 -17.42 -3.52 -8.24
N GLN A 216 -16.86 -2.60 -9.04
CA GLN A 216 -16.66 -2.80 -10.48
C GLN A 216 -15.80 -4.05 -10.71
N THR A 217 -16.13 -4.91 -11.67
CA THR A 217 -15.30 -6.08 -11.96
C THR A 217 -14.00 -5.68 -12.64
N VAL A 218 -12.94 -6.47 -12.45
CA VAL A 218 -11.67 -6.27 -13.17
C VAL A 218 -11.90 -6.25 -14.69
N GLN A 219 -12.76 -7.12 -15.21
CA GLN A 219 -13.10 -7.18 -16.63
C GLN A 219 -13.65 -5.85 -17.17
N GLU A 220 -14.58 -5.21 -16.45
CA GLU A 220 -15.17 -3.93 -16.86
C GLU A 220 -14.14 -2.80 -16.83
N VAL A 221 -13.20 -2.84 -15.88
CA VAL A 221 -12.06 -1.89 -15.84
C VAL A 221 -11.16 -2.03 -17.07
N LEU A 222 -10.85 -3.27 -17.46
CA LEU A 222 -10.05 -3.53 -18.66
C LEU A 222 -10.80 -3.11 -19.93
N ALA A 223 -12.12 -3.35 -19.98
CA ALA A 223 -12.98 -3.00 -21.10
C ALA A 223 -13.06 -1.47 -21.31
N ALA A 224 -13.09 -0.68 -20.23
CA ALA A 224 -13.10 0.78 -20.31
C ALA A 224 -11.91 1.38 -21.10
N TYR A 225 -10.79 0.64 -21.17
CA TYR A 225 -9.60 1.02 -21.93
C TYR A 225 -9.30 0.11 -23.12
N HIS A 226 -10.21 -0.81 -23.47
CA HIS A 226 -10.04 -1.78 -24.57
C HIS A 226 -8.74 -2.59 -24.45
N LEU A 227 -8.36 -2.98 -23.22
CA LEU A 227 -7.12 -3.73 -23.00
C LEU A 227 -7.26 -5.18 -23.47
N PRO A 228 -6.33 -5.70 -24.29
CA PRO A 228 -6.44 -7.03 -24.90
C PRO A 228 -6.03 -8.13 -23.90
N TYR A 229 -6.89 -8.38 -22.91
CA TYR A 229 -6.69 -9.47 -21.96
C TYR A 229 -7.00 -10.84 -22.59
N ASP A 230 -6.12 -11.79 -22.32
CA ASP A 230 -6.24 -13.19 -22.74
C ASP A 230 -5.78 -14.05 -21.55
N PRO A 231 -6.68 -14.84 -20.93
CA PRO A 231 -6.33 -15.65 -19.76
C PRO A 231 -5.27 -16.72 -20.03
N SER A 232 -5.05 -17.11 -21.29
CA SER A 232 -3.99 -18.06 -21.67
C SER A 232 -2.60 -17.42 -21.71
N LEU A 233 -2.53 -16.10 -21.94
CA LEU A 233 -1.28 -15.35 -22.05
C LEU A 233 -0.99 -14.48 -20.83
N HIS A 234 -2.03 -14.08 -20.11
CA HIS A 234 -1.96 -13.05 -19.07
C HIS A 234 -2.39 -13.55 -17.69
N LEU A 235 -1.75 -12.97 -16.66
CA LEU A 235 -2.17 -12.99 -15.27
C LEU A 235 -2.68 -11.60 -14.88
N LEU A 236 -3.69 -11.58 -14.03
CA LEU A 236 -4.16 -10.37 -13.37
C LEU A 236 -3.65 -10.38 -11.93
N VAL A 237 -2.99 -9.31 -11.52
CA VAL A 237 -2.44 -9.17 -10.17
C VAL A 237 -3.01 -7.92 -9.53
N ASP A 238 -3.69 -8.10 -8.40
CA ASP A 238 -4.17 -7.04 -7.52
C ASP A 238 -3.08 -6.67 -6.51
N SER A 239 -2.80 -5.37 -6.38
CA SER A 239 -1.99 -4.77 -5.31
C SER A 239 -0.48 -5.11 -5.36
N GLY A 240 0.08 -5.10 -6.56
CA GLY A 240 1.53 -5.08 -6.78
C GLY A 240 2.18 -6.46 -6.94
N LEU A 241 3.48 -6.47 -7.27
CA LEU A 241 4.19 -7.71 -7.57
C LEU A 241 4.85 -8.34 -6.33
N MET A 242 5.01 -7.58 -5.25
CA MET A 242 5.66 -8.07 -4.03
C MET A 242 4.63 -8.64 -3.05
N MET A 243 3.57 -7.88 -2.77
CA MET A 243 2.51 -8.26 -1.81
C MET A 243 1.16 -8.60 -2.45
N GLY A 244 1.01 -8.40 -3.76
CA GLY A 244 -0.25 -8.61 -4.44
C GLY A 244 -0.68 -10.08 -4.55
N ARG A 245 -1.88 -10.27 -5.06
CA ARG A 245 -2.49 -11.60 -5.29
C ARG A 245 -2.98 -11.72 -6.73
N GLU A 246 -3.00 -12.95 -7.23
CA GLU A 246 -3.72 -13.26 -8.46
C GLU A 246 -5.23 -13.07 -8.23
N VAL A 247 -5.91 -12.51 -9.22
CA VAL A 247 -7.35 -12.28 -9.25
C VAL A 247 -7.91 -12.73 -10.60
N GLU A 248 -9.20 -13.01 -10.64
CA GLU A 248 -9.91 -13.38 -11.85
C GLU A 248 -10.63 -12.16 -12.46
N PRO A 249 -10.98 -12.19 -13.76
CA PRO A 249 -11.67 -11.06 -14.41
C PRO A 249 -13.00 -10.65 -13.75
N ASN A 250 -13.70 -11.61 -13.14
CA ASN A 250 -14.99 -11.37 -12.47
C ASN A 250 -14.84 -10.90 -11.02
N ASP A 251 -13.63 -10.90 -10.46
CA ASP A 251 -13.41 -10.41 -9.10
C ASP A 251 -13.68 -8.89 -9.04
N PRO A 252 -14.25 -8.40 -7.92
CA PRO A 252 -14.54 -6.99 -7.77
C PRO A 252 -13.29 -6.19 -7.40
N VAL A 253 -13.24 -4.94 -7.83
CA VAL A 253 -12.34 -3.93 -7.26
C VAL A 253 -12.77 -3.65 -5.82
N GLU A 254 -11.91 -3.99 -4.88
CA GLU A 254 -12.14 -3.78 -3.45
C GLU A 254 -11.61 -2.41 -2.99
N LYS A 255 -12.04 -1.97 -1.80
CA LYS A 255 -11.54 -0.73 -1.16
C LYS A 255 -10.02 -0.79 -0.87
N THR A 256 -9.45 -1.99 -0.88
CA THR A 256 -8.04 -2.30 -0.64
C THR A 256 -7.22 -2.43 -1.93
N THR A 257 -7.84 -2.56 -3.11
CA THR A 257 -7.15 -2.79 -4.40
C THR A 257 -6.25 -1.61 -4.78
N LEU A 258 -4.93 -1.73 -4.63
CA LEU A 258 -3.98 -0.63 -4.90
C LEU A 258 -3.61 -0.49 -6.38
N SER A 259 -3.60 -1.61 -7.10
CA SER A 259 -3.29 -1.66 -8.52
C SER A 259 -3.92 -2.87 -9.18
N LEU A 260 -4.04 -2.81 -10.50
CA LEU A 260 -4.34 -3.93 -11.37
C LEU A 260 -3.21 -4.03 -12.40
N LEU A 261 -2.43 -5.11 -12.31
CA LEU A 261 -1.32 -5.37 -13.23
C LEU A 261 -1.69 -6.55 -14.14
N VAL A 262 -1.65 -6.31 -15.44
CA VAL A 262 -1.82 -7.35 -16.47
C VAL A 262 -0.45 -7.76 -16.97
N ILE A 263 0.05 -8.92 -16.54
CA ILE A 263 1.40 -9.39 -16.85
C ILE A 263 1.37 -10.68 -17.66
N GLN A 264 2.40 -10.93 -18.46
CA GLN A 264 2.50 -12.17 -19.22
C GLN A 264 2.81 -13.37 -18.30
N ARG A 265 2.07 -14.48 -18.45
CA ARG A 265 2.27 -15.73 -17.67
C ARG A 265 3.73 -16.18 -17.72
N GLU A 266 4.33 -16.27 -18.90
CA GLU A 266 5.72 -16.71 -19.08
C GLU A 266 6.73 -15.93 -18.23
N LYS A 267 6.49 -14.62 -18.02
CA LYS A 267 7.36 -13.79 -17.19
C LYS A 267 7.18 -14.09 -15.70
N ALA A 268 5.97 -14.42 -15.26
CA ALA A 268 5.68 -14.69 -13.86
C ALA A 268 6.26 -16.02 -13.35
N TRP A 269 6.49 -16.98 -14.24
CA TRP A 269 6.92 -18.32 -13.85
C TRP A 269 8.41 -18.36 -13.52
N LYS A 270 8.71 -18.84 -12.32
CA LYS A 270 10.07 -19.06 -11.85
C LYS A 270 10.19 -20.49 -11.34
N GLU A 271 11.19 -21.20 -11.82
CA GLU A 271 11.46 -22.57 -11.38
C GLU A 271 12.25 -22.54 -10.06
N GLU A 272 11.67 -23.08 -8.98
CA GLU A 272 12.35 -23.21 -7.68
C GLU A 272 13.58 -24.13 -7.84
N ARG A 273 14.75 -23.63 -7.44
CA ARG A 273 16.01 -24.37 -7.41
C ARG A 273 16.46 -24.62 -5.96
N PRO A 274 17.35 -25.60 -5.71
CA PRO A 274 17.93 -25.78 -4.39
C PRO A 274 18.63 -24.52 -3.84
N CYS A 275 18.56 -24.34 -2.52
CA CYS A 275 19.21 -23.21 -1.83
C CYS A 275 20.73 -23.36 -1.88
N ILE A 276 21.42 -22.33 -2.37
CA ILE A 276 22.90 -22.28 -2.44
C ILE A 276 23.56 -21.61 -1.22
N ARG A 277 22.77 -21.31 -0.16
CA ARG A 277 23.24 -20.69 1.10
C ARG A 277 24.02 -19.38 0.92
N CYS A 278 23.68 -18.58 -0.10
CA CYS A 278 24.36 -17.32 -0.41
C CYS A 278 24.09 -16.17 0.59
N GLY A 279 23.11 -16.31 1.49
CA GLY A 279 22.77 -15.26 2.47
C GLY A 279 21.99 -14.06 1.91
N ALA A 280 21.71 -13.99 0.61
CA ALA A 280 21.02 -12.85 -0.02
C ALA A 280 19.69 -12.49 0.66
N CYS A 281 18.89 -13.49 1.04
CA CYS A 281 17.63 -13.27 1.75
C CYS A 281 17.79 -12.66 3.16
N ASN A 282 18.93 -12.91 3.83
CA ASN A 282 19.22 -12.33 5.14
C ASN A 282 19.65 -10.87 4.98
N THR A 283 20.59 -10.61 4.06
CA THR A 283 21.09 -9.26 3.76
C THR A 283 19.99 -8.33 3.26
N ALA A 284 19.03 -8.86 2.48
CA ALA A 284 17.94 -8.07 1.94
C ALA A 284 16.77 -7.87 2.93
N CYS A 285 16.73 -8.59 4.06
CA CYS A 285 15.63 -8.46 5.02
C CYS A 285 15.73 -7.12 5.77
N PRO A 286 14.73 -6.22 5.69
CA PRO A 286 14.79 -4.92 6.35
C PRO A 286 14.73 -5.03 7.89
N LEU A 287 14.29 -6.17 8.41
CA LEU A 287 14.21 -6.45 9.85
C LEU A 287 15.40 -7.27 10.36
N GLY A 288 16.38 -7.59 9.50
CA GLY A 288 17.53 -8.42 9.90
C GLY A 288 17.16 -9.87 10.26
N LEU A 289 16.01 -10.38 9.82
CA LEU A 289 15.61 -11.77 10.05
C LEU A 289 16.47 -12.73 9.22
N HIS A 290 16.33 -14.04 9.50
CA HIS A 290 16.90 -15.13 8.70
C HIS A 290 15.80 -15.92 7.96
N PRO A 291 15.28 -15.42 6.82
CA PRO A 291 14.08 -16.00 6.18
C PRO A 291 14.24 -17.48 5.83
N PHE A 292 15.37 -17.88 5.27
CA PHE A 292 15.59 -19.29 4.89
C PHE A 292 15.50 -20.22 6.11
N SER A 293 16.15 -19.87 7.22
CA SER A 293 16.10 -20.64 8.46
C SER A 293 14.69 -20.74 9.05
N LEU A 294 13.88 -19.67 8.93
CA LEU A 294 12.47 -19.69 9.33
C LEU A 294 11.68 -20.67 8.44
N THR A 295 11.87 -20.62 7.12
CA THR A 295 11.20 -21.54 6.19
C THR A 295 11.62 -23.00 6.37
N GLU A 296 12.89 -23.27 6.69
CA GLU A 296 13.38 -24.60 7.01
C GLU A 296 12.71 -25.16 8.27
N ARG A 297 12.56 -24.32 9.31
CA ARG A 297 11.83 -24.70 10.53
C ARG A 297 10.36 -25.00 10.25
N ILE A 298 9.72 -24.25 9.36
CA ILE A 298 8.34 -24.52 8.92
C ILE A 298 8.26 -25.87 8.21
N ARG A 299 9.12 -26.09 7.20
CA ARG A 299 9.18 -27.36 6.43
C ARG A 299 9.45 -28.57 7.33
N THR A 300 10.31 -28.42 8.33
CA THR A 300 10.65 -29.49 9.28
C THR A 300 9.73 -29.55 10.51
N ARG A 301 8.67 -28.72 10.56
CA ARG A 301 7.71 -28.61 11.68
C ARG A 301 8.34 -28.27 13.04
N LYS A 302 9.50 -27.61 13.06
CA LYS A 302 10.21 -27.14 14.26
C LYS A 302 9.83 -25.70 14.63
N THR A 303 8.54 -25.46 14.83
CA THR A 303 7.93 -24.11 14.97
C THR A 303 7.56 -23.72 16.41
N THR A 304 7.85 -24.56 17.40
CA THR A 304 7.37 -24.39 18.77
C THR A 304 8.16 -23.39 19.61
N SER A 305 9.42 -23.09 19.23
CA SER A 305 10.30 -22.25 20.05
C SER A 305 9.82 -20.80 20.13
N THR A 306 9.97 -20.17 21.31
CA THR A 306 9.64 -18.76 21.54
C THR A 306 10.37 -17.84 20.56
N ALA A 307 11.66 -18.12 20.29
CA ALA A 307 12.46 -17.36 19.34
C ALA A 307 11.94 -17.43 17.90
N PHE A 308 11.40 -18.58 17.47
CA PHE A 308 10.77 -18.70 16.16
C PHE A 308 9.47 -17.89 16.12
N LYS A 309 8.63 -18.03 17.15
CA LYS A 309 7.35 -17.30 17.24
C LYS A 309 7.54 -15.78 17.24
N ALA A 310 8.54 -15.27 17.94
CA ALA A 310 8.90 -13.85 17.97
C ALA A 310 9.31 -13.34 16.58
N GLN A 311 10.27 -13.99 15.92
CA GLN A 311 10.70 -13.61 14.57
C GLN A 311 9.55 -13.68 13.54
N MET A 312 8.69 -14.69 13.64
CA MET A 312 7.50 -14.80 12.80
C MET A 312 6.46 -13.72 13.09
N ALA A 313 6.37 -13.22 14.33
CA ALA A 313 5.50 -12.09 14.67
C ALA A 313 5.97 -10.82 13.96
N GLU A 314 7.29 -10.58 13.94
CA GLU A 314 7.89 -9.38 13.38
C GLU A 314 7.79 -9.28 11.85
N CYS A 315 7.89 -10.41 11.15
CA CYS A 315 7.83 -10.44 9.69
C CYS A 315 6.49 -9.88 9.18
N PHE A 316 6.51 -8.85 8.33
CA PHE A 316 5.29 -8.29 7.69
C PHE A 316 5.07 -8.77 6.26
N LEU A 317 5.67 -9.91 5.88
CA LEU A 317 5.46 -10.60 4.60
C LEU A 317 5.73 -9.75 3.34
N CYS A 318 6.76 -8.90 3.36
CA CYS A 318 7.10 -8.02 2.24
C CYS A 318 7.66 -8.70 0.98
N GLY A 319 8.00 -9.98 1.00
CA GLY A 319 8.48 -10.65 -0.22
C GLY A 319 9.91 -10.32 -0.68
N VAL A 320 10.62 -9.36 -0.07
CA VAL A 320 12.01 -9.01 -0.45
C VAL A 320 12.94 -10.24 -0.42
N CYS A 321 12.75 -11.12 0.56
CA CYS A 321 13.54 -12.35 0.67
C CYS A 321 13.37 -13.28 -0.54
N SER A 322 12.14 -13.41 -1.06
CA SER A 322 11.84 -14.18 -2.27
C SER A 322 12.40 -13.52 -3.51
N ALA A 323 12.22 -12.20 -3.65
CA ALA A 323 12.72 -11.46 -4.80
C ALA A 323 14.26 -11.49 -4.90
N ALA A 324 14.96 -11.42 -3.77
CA ALA A 324 16.41 -11.47 -3.70
C ALA A 324 17.01 -12.88 -3.84
N CYS A 325 16.18 -13.94 -3.83
CA CYS A 325 16.67 -15.31 -3.87
C CYS A 325 17.12 -15.71 -5.29
N PRO A 326 18.41 -16.01 -5.54
CA PRO A 326 18.87 -16.44 -6.86
C PRO A 326 18.38 -17.86 -7.23
N SER A 327 17.89 -18.61 -6.24
CA SER A 327 17.29 -19.93 -6.44
C SER A 327 15.76 -19.87 -6.63
N ASP A 328 15.17 -18.67 -6.71
CA ASP A 328 13.73 -18.47 -6.88
C ASP A 328 12.85 -19.20 -5.85
N ILE A 329 13.38 -19.40 -4.63
CA ILE A 329 12.63 -20.05 -3.55
C ILE A 329 11.50 -19.10 -3.09
N PRO A 330 10.24 -19.55 -3.03
CA PRO A 330 9.09 -18.73 -2.63
C PRO A 330 9.02 -18.54 -1.11
N LEU A 331 10.10 -18.03 -0.51
CA LEU A 331 10.25 -17.82 0.93
C LEU A 331 9.05 -17.12 1.58
N VAL A 332 8.52 -16.05 1.00
CA VAL A 332 7.37 -15.31 1.55
C VAL A 332 6.09 -16.14 1.58
N HIS A 333 5.87 -17.01 0.59
CA HIS A 333 4.72 -17.90 0.56
C HIS A 333 4.79 -18.90 1.72
N LEU A 334 5.95 -19.52 1.92
CA LEU A 334 6.20 -20.44 3.03
C LEU A 334 6.08 -19.74 4.39
N LEU A 335 6.56 -18.50 4.51
CA LEU A 335 6.39 -17.70 5.74
C LEU A 335 4.92 -17.36 6.00
N LYS A 336 4.13 -17.10 4.95
CA LYS A 336 2.69 -16.86 5.05
C LYS A 336 1.97 -18.10 5.58
N GLU A 337 2.27 -19.28 5.05
CA GLU A 337 1.77 -20.57 5.58
C GLU A 337 2.14 -20.74 7.05
N GLY A 338 3.39 -20.45 7.42
CA GLY A 338 3.87 -20.56 8.81
C GLY A 338 3.18 -19.60 9.79
N LYS A 339 2.63 -18.47 9.33
CA LYS A 339 1.83 -17.57 10.18
C LYS A 339 0.40 -18.07 10.40
N GLN A 340 -0.16 -18.83 9.44
CA GLN A 340 -1.52 -19.36 9.51
C GLN A 340 -1.63 -20.57 10.45
N CYS A 341 -0.53 -21.26 10.74
CA CYS A 341 -0.45 -22.35 11.71
C CYS A 341 -0.41 -21.90 13.19
N ARG A 342 -0.97 -20.74 13.52
CA ARG A 342 -0.99 -20.18 14.89
C ARG A 342 -2.23 -20.56 15.67
#